data_AF-A0A1S3DPR2-F1
#
_entry.id   AF-A0A1S3DPR2-F1
#
_cell.length_a   1.000
_cell.length_b   1.000
_cell.length_c   1.000
_cell.angle_alpha   90.00
_cell.angle_beta   90.00
_cell.angle_gamma   90.00
#
_symmetry.space_group_name_H-M   'P 1'
#
loop_
_entity.id
_entity.type
_entity.pdbx_description
1 polymer ?
#
loop_
_entity_poly.entity_id
_entity_poly.type
_entity_poly.pdbx_seq_one_letter_code
_entity_poly.pdbx_strand_id
1 'polypeptide(L)'
;MLSILVPILIKFLADRTESSYVNKHLRSLHDQSIQILMKIGPLYPQEFKSLMSESPDLRLKLEAAIKSNNVTNQRKEVNRTATNVITTATPTIKLKTNFGNFN
;
A
#
# COMPACT_ATOMS: atom_id res chain seq x y z
N MET A 1 3.31 3.20 -27.66
CA MET A 1 3.48 1.89 -26.97
C MET A 1 2.71 1.83 -25.65
N LEU A 2 2.68 2.93 -24.89
CA LEU A 2 1.93 3.02 -23.64
C LEU A 2 0.41 2.91 -23.83
N SER A 3 -0.06 3.25 -25.03
CA SER A 3 -1.46 3.12 -25.45
C SER A 3 -2.02 1.71 -25.36
N ILE A 4 -1.17 0.68 -25.37
CA ILE A 4 -1.59 -0.72 -25.20
C ILE A 4 -1.34 -1.18 -23.77
N LEU A 5 -0.19 -0.79 -23.19
CA LEU A 5 0.21 -1.20 -21.85
C LEU A 5 -0.72 -0.66 -20.76
N VAL A 6 -1.07 0.64 -20.82
CA VAL A 6 -1.89 1.29 -19.79
C VAL A 6 -3.29 0.66 -19.71
N PRO A 7 -4.04 0.47 -20.82
CA PRO A 7 -5.34 -0.21 -20.76
C PRO A 7 -5.27 -1.66 -20.26
N ILE A 8 -4.21 -2.40 -20.61
CA ILE A 8 -3.98 -3.77 -20.12
C ILE A 8 -3.78 -3.76 -18.61
N LEU A 9 -2.91 -2.90 -18.10
CA LEU A 9 -2.68 -2.75 -16.67
C LEU A 9 -3.98 -2.34 -15.98
N ILE A 10 -4.77 -1.43 -16.56
CA ILE A 10 -6.08 -1.00 -16.05
C ILE A 10 -7.09 -2.15 -15.92
N LYS A 11 -7.10 -3.10 -16.86
CA LYS A 11 -7.92 -4.31 -16.75
C LYS A 11 -7.56 -5.19 -15.54
N PHE A 12 -6.33 -5.12 -15.05
CA PHE A 12 -5.90 -5.85 -13.85
C PHE A 12 -6.18 -5.11 -12.53
N LEU A 13 -6.66 -3.86 -12.58
CA LEU A 13 -7.19 -3.18 -11.39
C LEU A 13 -8.59 -3.72 -11.11
N ALA A 14 -8.64 -4.87 -10.43
CA ALA A 14 -9.86 -5.57 -10.04
C ALA A 14 -10.88 -4.64 -9.36
N ASP A 15 -12.12 -4.69 -9.85
CA ASP A 15 -13.26 -4.08 -9.16
C ASP A 15 -13.46 -4.77 -7.81
N ARG A 16 -13.45 -3.96 -6.75
CA ARG A 16 -13.39 -4.40 -5.34
C ARG A 16 -14.58 -5.24 -4.89
N THR A 17 -15.61 -5.40 -5.73
CA THR A 17 -16.87 -6.09 -5.42
C THR A 17 -16.71 -7.61 -5.29
N GLU A 18 -15.70 -8.20 -5.93
CA GLU A 18 -15.43 -9.65 -5.85
C GLU A 18 -14.28 -10.00 -4.87
N SER A 19 -13.82 -9.04 -4.07
CA SER A 19 -12.57 -9.08 -3.28
C SER A 19 -12.60 -10.04 -2.08
N SER A 20 -13.72 -10.70 -1.78
CA SER A 20 -13.82 -11.60 -0.63
C SER A 20 -13.13 -12.96 -0.85
N TYR A 21 -12.79 -13.34 -2.09
CA TYR A 21 -12.20 -14.65 -2.42
C TYR A 21 -10.92 -14.58 -3.28
N VAL A 22 -10.33 -13.40 -3.43
CA VAL A 22 -9.27 -13.18 -4.41
C VAL A 22 -7.91 -13.70 -3.90
N ASN A 23 -7.41 -14.72 -4.58
CA ASN A 23 -6.09 -15.35 -4.44
C ASN A 23 -4.97 -14.31 -4.16
N LYS A 24 -4.05 -14.58 -3.22
CA LYS A 24 -2.95 -13.66 -2.84
C LYS A 24 -2.19 -13.11 -4.07
N HIS A 25 -2.06 -13.93 -5.10
CA HIS A 25 -1.43 -13.58 -6.37
C HIS A 25 -2.15 -12.45 -7.11
N LEU A 26 -3.48 -12.46 -7.20
CA LEU A 26 -4.24 -11.42 -7.90
C LEU A 26 -4.20 -10.09 -7.13
N ARG A 27 -4.13 -10.14 -5.79
CA ARG A 27 -3.87 -8.95 -4.96
C ARG A 27 -2.48 -8.36 -5.23
N SER A 28 -1.46 -9.22 -5.38
CA SER A 28 -0.10 -8.78 -5.72
C SER A 28 -0.06 -8.17 -7.12
N LEU A 29 -0.75 -8.76 -8.09
CA LEU A 29 -0.83 -8.25 -9.46
C LEU A 29 -1.50 -6.88 -9.51
N HIS A 30 -2.58 -6.69 -8.76
CA HIS A 30 -3.25 -5.41 -8.62
C HIS A 30 -2.31 -4.33 -8.05
N ASP A 31 -1.61 -4.62 -6.94
CA ASP A 31 -0.67 -3.67 -6.31
C ASP A 31 0.48 -3.31 -7.26
N GLN A 32 1.04 -4.31 -7.93
CA GLN A 32 2.13 -4.12 -8.89
C GLN A 32 1.66 -3.30 -10.10
N SER A 33 0.45 -3.53 -10.60
CA SER A 33 -0.13 -2.77 -11.72
C SER A 33 -0.30 -1.29 -11.37
N ILE A 34 -0.79 -0.98 -10.16
CA ILE A 34 -0.89 0.41 -9.66
C ILE A 34 0.49 1.05 -9.56
N GLN A 35 1.46 0.35 -8.97
CA GLN A 35 2.82 0.87 -8.81
C GLN A 35 3.47 1.20 -10.15
N ILE A 36 3.29 0.34 -11.15
CA ILE A 36 3.78 0.59 -12.51
C ILE A 36 3.07 1.80 -13.12
N LEU A 37 1.74 1.92 -12.99
CA LEU A 37 1.00 3.08 -13.49
C LEU A 37 1.43 4.40 -12.85
N MET A 38 1.65 4.40 -11.53
CA MET A 38 2.12 5.58 -10.80
C MET A 38 3.53 6.01 -11.24
N LYS A 39 4.39 5.07 -11.65
CA LYS A 39 5.71 5.37 -12.20
C LYS A 39 5.66 5.85 -13.66
N ILE A 40 4.74 5.30 -14.45
CA ILE A 40 4.56 5.66 -15.87
C ILE A 40 4.02 7.09 -16.02
N GLY A 41 3.08 7.50 -15.18
CA GLY A 41 2.47 8.84 -15.24
C GLY A 41 3.47 9.99 -15.37
N PRO A 42 4.46 10.13 -14.46
CA PRO A 42 5.48 11.18 -14.56
C PRO A 42 6.54 10.91 -15.64
N LEU A 43 6.75 9.65 -16.04
CA LEU A 43 7.73 9.30 -17.07
C LEU A 43 7.24 9.68 -18.48
N TYR A 44 5.92 9.66 -18.70
CA TYR A 44 5.29 9.94 -20.00
C TYR A 44 3.99 10.76 -19.86
N PRO A 45 4.06 12.01 -19.38
CA PRO A 45 2.88 12.79 -19.04
C PRO A 45 1.98 13.10 -20.24
N GLN A 46 2.55 13.31 -21.43
CA GLN A 46 1.79 13.64 -22.63
C GLN A 46 0.97 12.45 -23.16
N GLU A 47 1.60 11.29 -23.34
CA GLU A 47 0.90 10.07 -23.77
C GLU A 47 -0.13 9.62 -22.72
N PHE A 48 0.23 9.70 -21.43
CA PHE A 48 -0.67 9.35 -20.35
C PHE A 48 -1.90 10.27 -20.31
N LYS A 49 -1.70 11.59 -20.47
CA LYS A 49 -2.80 12.56 -20.53
C LYS A 49 -3.70 12.31 -21.75
N SER A 50 -3.13 12.01 -22.91
CA SER A 50 -3.91 11.68 -24.12
C SER A 50 -4.80 10.46 -23.87
N LEU A 51 -4.26 9.39 -23.30
CA LEU A 51 -5.02 8.18 -22.98
C LEU A 51 -6.15 8.43 -21.96
N MET A 52 -5.86 9.23 -20.93
CA MET A 52 -6.87 9.62 -19.94
C MET A 52 -7.95 10.54 -20.51
N SER A 53 -7.63 11.28 -21.58
CA SER A 53 -8.59 12.11 -22.31
C SER A 53 -9.42 11.30 -23.31
N GLU A 54 -8.83 10.26 -23.90
CA GLU A 54 -9.47 9.37 -24.87
C GLU A 54 -10.46 8.39 -24.21
N SER A 55 -10.21 8.02 -22.95
CA SER A 55 -11.05 7.06 -22.21
C SER A 55 -11.30 7.51 -20.76
N PRO A 56 -12.37 8.28 -20.51
CA PRO A 56 -12.70 8.74 -19.16
C PRO A 56 -13.00 7.57 -18.19
N ASP A 57 -13.52 6.45 -18.68
CA ASP A 57 -13.73 5.23 -17.86
C ASP A 57 -12.43 4.66 -17.29
N LEU A 58 -11.36 4.64 -18.10
CA LEU A 58 -10.05 4.17 -17.66
C LEU A 58 -9.48 5.07 -16.56
N ARG A 59 -9.68 6.38 -16.70
CA ARG A 59 -9.31 7.37 -15.70
C ARG A 59 -10.05 7.14 -14.38
N LEU A 60 -11.37 7.00 -14.42
CA LEU A 60 -12.18 6.77 -13.21
C LEU A 60 -11.76 5.49 -12.48
N LYS A 61 -11.49 4.41 -13.21
CA LYS A 61 -11.00 3.14 -12.64
C LYS A 61 -9.64 3.32 -11.97
N LEU A 62 -8.72 4.04 -12.62
CA LEU A 62 -7.42 4.32 -12.04
C LEU A 62 -7.55 5.15 -10.74
N GLU A 63 -8.35 6.21 -10.75
CA GLU A 63 -8.57 7.06 -9.58
C GLU A 63 -9.17 6.27 -8.41
N ALA A 64 -10.18 5.44 -8.67
CA ALA A 64 -10.80 4.57 -7.67
C ALA A 64 -9.78 3.61 -7.05
N ALA A 65 -8.94 3.01 -7.88
CA ALA A 65 -7.97 2.02 -7.42
C ALA A 65 -6.79 2.66 -6.67
N ILE A 66 -6.29 3.83 -7.11
CA ILE A 66 -5.29 4.62 -6.37
C ILE A 66 -5.84 5.02 -5.00
N LYS A 67 -7.09 5.50 -4.93
CA LYS A 67 -7.74 5.86 -3.65
C LYS A 67 -7.77 4.66 -2.71
N SER A 68 -8.10 3.48 -3.23
CA SER A 68 -8.11 2.24 -2.43
C SER A 68 -6.72 1.78 -1.97
N ASN A 69 -5.68 2.07 -2.76
CA ASN A 69 -4.29 1.74 -2.45
C ASN A 69 -3.71 2.65 -1.35
N ASN A 70 -4.00 3.95 -1.38
CA ASN A 70 -3.56 4.91 -0.35
C ASN A 70 -4.00 4.48 1.06
N VAL A 71 -5.23 3.97 1.20
CA VAL A 71 -5.75 3.42 2.47
C VAL A 71 -4.95 2.19 2.93
N THR A 72 -4.46 1.37 1.98
CA THR A 72 -3.68 0.17 2.28
C THR A 72 -2.23 0.50 2.65
N ASN A 73 -1.61 1.48 1.97
CA ASN A 73 -0.23 1.87 2.21
C ASN A 73 -0.06 2.71 3.49
N GLN A 74 -1.01 3.58 3.84
CA GLN A 74 -1.00 4.24 5.16
C GLN A 74 -0.99 3.21 6.30
N ARG A 75 -1.68 2.08 6.12
CA ARG A 75 -1.65 0.96 7.09
C ARG A 75 -0.30 0.24 7.14
N LYS A 76 0.46 0.16 6.04
CA LYS A 76 1.80 -0.45 6.00
C LYS A 76 2.87 0.48 6.59
N GLU A 77 2.75 1.79 6.40
CA GLU A 77 3.71 2.76 6.95
C GLU A 77 3.60 2.92 8.48
N VAL A 78 2.39 2.85 9.04
CA VAL A 78 2.19 2.84 10.51
C VAL A 78 2.82 1.61 11.17
N ASN A 79 2.95 0.48 10.46
CA ASN A 79 3.61 -0.73 11.00
C ASN A 79 5.14 -0.67 10.92
N ARG A 80 5.72 0.21 10.09
CA ARG A 80 7.19 0.38 9.99
C ARG A 80 7.76 1.35 11.01
N THR A 81 6.96 2.27 11.55
CA THR A 81 7.37 3.15 12.65
C THR A 81 7.27 2.50 14.02
N ALA A 82 6.53 1.39 14.15
CA ALA A 82 6.41 0.66 15.42
C ALA A 82 7.56 -0.32 15.72
N THR A 83 8.49 -0.56 14.78
CA THR A 83 9.55 -1.58 14.94
C THR A 83 10.97 -1.03 15.14
N ASN A 84 11.16 0.28 15.21
CA ASN A 84 12.47 0.90 15.49
C ASN A 84 12.50 1.67 16.82
N VAL A 85 12.00 1.04 17.88
CA VAL A 85 12.32 1.44 19.27
C VAL A 85 12.75 0.21 20.07
N ILE A 86 13.72 -0.52 19.54
CA ILE A 86 14.48 -1.52 20.32
C ILE A 86 15.91 -0.99 20.45
N THR A 87 16.09 0.00 21.33
CA THR A 87 17.41 0.32 21.85
C THR A 87 17.33 0.61 23.35
N THR A 88 17.82 -0.39 24.09
CA THR A 88 18.55 -0.23 25.36
C THR A 88 17.83 0.45 26.53
N ALA A 89 17.09 -0.34 27.31
CA ALA A 89 16.94 -0.09 28.75
C ALA A 89 17.25 -1.39 29.50
N THR A 90 18.28 -1.30 30.34
CA THR A 90 18.91 -2.34 31.14
C THR A 90 17.94 -3.09 32.07
N PRO A 91 18.12 -4.40 32.29
CA PRO A 91 17.30 -5.17 33.22
C PRO A 91 17.78 -4.93 34.65
N THR A 92 17.33 -3.85 35.29
CA THR A 92 17.58 -3.66 36.73
C THR A 92 16.44 -4.27 37.52
N ILE A 93 16.49 -5.58 37.73
CA ILE A 93 15.74 -6.25 38.80
C ILE A 93 16.20 -5.63 40.12
N LYS A 94 15.38 -4.75 40.70
CA LYS A 94 15.57 -4.27 42.08
C LYS A 94 14.86 -5.25 43.01
N LEU A 95 15.61 -6.23 43.52
CA LEU A 95 15.17 -7.06 44.63
C LEU A 95 15.08 -6.17 45.88
N LYS A 96 13.87 -5.68 46.21
CA LYS A 96 13.62 -4.98 47.48
C LYS A 96 13.37 -6.03 48.56
N THR A 97 14.43 -6.38 49.29
CA THR A 97 14.28 -7.09 50.57
C THR A 97 13.80 -6.07 51.62
N ASN A 98 12.51 -6.08 51.95
CA ASN A 98 12.01 -5.37 53.13
C ASN A 98 12.49 -6.15 54.36
N PHE A 99 13.37 -5.55 55.14
CA PHE A 99 13.62 -5.95 56.51
C PHE A 99 12.80 -5.02 57.41
N GLY A 100 11.76 -5.54 58.05
CA GLY A 100 11.00 -4.76 59.03
C GLY A 100 9.61 -5.32 59.35
N ASN A 101 9.57 -6.31 60.24
CA ASN A 101 8.83 -6.28 61.51
C ASN A 101 8.61 -7.72 62.02
N PHE A 102 9.56 -8.20 62.82
CA PHE A 102 9.24 -9.20 63.84
C PHE A 102 9.03 -8.44 65.15
N ASN A 103 7.89 -8.73 65.78
CA ASN A 103 7.43 -8.22 67.08
C ASN A 103 8.35 -8.64 68.22
#